data_AF-A0A2S3QRV6-F1
#
_entry.id   AF-A0A2S3QRV6-F1
#
_cell.length_a   1.000
_cell.length_b   1.000
_cell.length_c   1.000
_cell.angle_alpha   90.00
_cell.angle_beta   90.00
_cell.angle_gamma   90.00
#
_symmetry.space_group_name_H-M   'P 1'
#
loop_
_entity.id
_entity.type
_entity.pdbx_description
1 polymer ?
#
loop_
_entity_poly.entity_id
_entity_poly.type
_entity_poly.pdbx_seq_one_letter_code
_entity_poly.pdbx_strand_id
1 'polypeptide(L)'
;MRNIFSLSLLALLLFGCAGALMKSDSDDMDLVEIFSDEESKTLEKFKTTEVEEPAPTPTPFSSSIEEKEIEKVAKKKEKVVKAKSVVKAAPKVKTNPQEKEDYPKAFLKFDKESKKYWDSYKPIFFVGEEFKYEITWSIFKAGIATITTQPMALIGEKEVLHVNALLESAEYFEGIYKLKDTLDVYVDADHGKFSSLKYEMKQRESGQVVDDLQLFDHDELKTYFFYNRLKKGKTKKIKKVDSLPRYFTDSFSALYFIRGIPMKIGTSFDFPIITRGKAWLLKATVDEIEDITIMGKAYQAYKITAQTQFPGVLKKSGDINFWISTDETRTVLKFSAKVKIGTVKGELISHKAGKDTGK
;
A
#
# COMPACT_ATOMS: atom_id res chain seq x y z
N MET A 1 -10.09 -4.11 -24.22
CA MET A 1 -9.29 -3.93 -22.99
C MET A 1 -9.87 -2.78 -22.18
N ARG A 2 -10.47 -3.06 -21.02
CA ARG A 2 -11.07 -2.08 -20.10
C ARG A 2 -9.96 -1.31 -19.38
N ASN A 3 -10.12 0.00 -19.15
CA ASN A 3 -9.20 0.83 -18.36
C ASN A 3 -8.97 0.18 -16.99
N ILE A 4 -7.76 -0.35 -16.76
CA ILE A 4 -7.43 -1.13 -15.55
C ILE A 4 -7.18 -0.21 -14.35
N PHE A 5 -6.76 1.05 -14.58
CA PHE A 5 -6.54 2.03 -13.51
C PHE A 5 -7.82 2.70 -12.98
N SER A 6 -8.91 2.57 -13.71
CA SER A 6 -10.25 2.97 -13.26
C SER A 6 -10.88 1.93 -12.33
N LEU A 7 -10.18 0.88 -11.89
CA LEU A 7 -10.83 -0.30 -11.31
C LEU A 7 -10.29 -0.78 -9.96
N SER A 8 -9.35 -0.08 -9.33
CA SER A 8 -8.96 -0.38 -7.94
C SER A 8 -9.70 0.50 -6.93
N LEU A 9 -10.11 1.73 -7.31
CA LEU A 9 -10.99 2.58 -6.48
C LEU A 9 -12.36 2.88 -7.16
N LEU A 10 -12.54 2.51 -8.44
CA LEU A 10 -13.54 3.14 -9.35
C LEU A 10 -14.37 2.16 -10.19
N ALA A 11 -14.57 0.92 -9.73
CA ALA A 11 -15.33 -0.10 -10.45
C ALA A 11 -16.86 -0.09 -10.19
N LEU A 12 -17.42 0.99 -9.63
CA LEU A 12 -18.50 0.88 -8.65
C LEU A 12 -19.96 1.08 -9.10
N LEU A 13 -20.30 1.51 -10.33
CA LEU A 13 -21.68 2.01 -10.55
C LEU A 13 -22.41 1.56 -11.82
N LEU A 14 -22.07 0.42 -12.41
CA LEU A 14 -22.87 -0.10 -13.53
C LEU A 14 -23.14 -1.60 -13.38
N PHE A 15 -24.42 -1.89 -13.12
CA PHE A 15 -25.07 -3.19 -12.89
C PHE A 15 -25.06 -3.70 -11.44
N GLY A 16 -25.71 -2.95 -10.54
CA GLY A 16 -26.18 -3.48 -9.27
C GLY A 16 -27.58 -4.08 -9.42
N CYS A 17 -27.74 -5.35 -9.05
CA CYS A 17 -29.01 -5.82 -8.51
C CYS A 17 -29.06 -5.33 -7.05
N ALA A 18 -30.22 -4.87 -6.58
CA ALA A 18 -30.43 -4.57 -5.17
C ALA A 18 -30.04 -5.77 -4.30
N GLY A 19 -29.27 -5.56 -3.23
CA GLY A 19 -28.87 -6.65 -2.34
C GLY A 19 -27.85 -6.25 -1.28
N ALA A 20 -27.81 -7.00 -0.18
CA ALA A 20 -26.87 -6.81 0.92
C ALA A 20 -25.41 -7.06 0.52
N LEU A 21 -24.47 -6.64 1.37
CA LEU A 21 -23.06 -6.98 1.25
C LEU A 21 -22.88 -8.50 1.23
N MET A 22 -22.11 -8.99 0.26
CA MET A 22 -21.69 -10.39 0.26
C MET A 22 -20.53 -10.55 1.24
N LYS A 23 -20.63 -11.55 2.13
CA LYS A 23 -19.53 -11.96 3.03
C LYS A 23 -18.63 -12.99 2.35
N SER A 24 -17.40 -13.09 2.83
CA SER A 24 -16.44 -14.11 2.43
C SER A 24 -15.78 -14.71 3.66
N ASP A 25 -15.37 -15.98 3.59
CA ASP A 25 -14.59 -16.63 4.65
C ASP A 25 -13.22 -15.93 4.85
N SER A 26 -12.81 -15.11 3.88
CA SER A 26 -11.56 -14.35 3.88
C SER A 26 -11.60 -13.01 4.62
N ASP A 27 -12.73 -12.60 5.18
CA ASP A 27 -12.93 -11.22 5.68
C ASP A 27 -11.90 -10.83 6.75
N ASP A 28 -11.67 -11.70 7.73
CA ASP A 28 -10.80 -11.43 8.88
C ASP A 28 -9.41 -12.10 8.78
N MET A 29 -9.08 -12.71 7.64
CA MET A 29 -7.84 -13.47 7.44
C MET A 29 -6.85 -12.73 6.54
N ASP A 30 -5.55 -12.86 6.80
CA ASP A 30 -4.51 -12.46 5.84
C ASP A 30 -4.68 -13.28 4.55
N LEU A 31 -4.77 -12.63 3.39
CA LEU A 31 -4.93 -13.36 2.11
C LEU A 31 -3.75 -14.30 1.83
N VAL A 32 -2.56 -14.02 2.37
CA VAL A 32 -1.43 -14.94 2.31
C VAL A 32 -1.80 -16.29 2.89
N GLU A 33 -2.51 -16.36 4.02
CA GLU A 33 -2.91 -17.64 4.63
C GLU A 33 -3.87 -18.42 3.71
N ILE A 34 -4.83 -17.72 3.12
CA ILE A 34 -5.84 -18.30 2.22
C ILE A 34 -5.21 -18.86 0.95
N PHE A 35 -4.21 -18.16 0.39
CA PHE A 35 -3.50 -18.62 -0.79
C PHE A 35 -2.31 -19.55 -0.47
N SER A 36 -1.85 -19.61 0.79
CA SER A 36 -0.73 -20.46 1.23
C SER A 36 -1.06 -21.94 1.25
N ASP A 37 -2.33 -22.32 1.47
CA ASP A 37 -2.76 -23.71 1.38
C ASP A 37 -2.51 -24.32 -0.02
N GLU A 38 -2.30 -23.49 -1.04
CA GLU A 38 -1.92 -23.92 -2.39
C GLU A 38 -0.38 -23.92 -2.64
N GLU A 39 0.46 -23.24 -1.84
CA GLU A 39 1.93 -23.05 -2.06
C GLU A 39 2.77 -22.79 -0.78
N SER A 40 2.62 -23.62 0.25
CA SER A 40 2.96 -23.34 1.67
C SER A 40 4.42 -23.05 2.09
N LYS A 41 5.35 -22.68 1.19
CA LYS A 41 6.72 -22.23 1.58
C LYS A 41 7.17 -20.90 0.98
N THR A 42 6.77 -20.60 -0.25
CA THR A 42 7.22 -19.37 -0.92
C THR A 42 6.47 -18.15 -0.40
N LEU A 43 5.23 -18.34 0.04
CA LEU A 43 4.34 -17.26 0.47
C LEU A 43 4.49 -16.94 1.96
N GLU A 44 4.95 -17.89 2.80
CA GLU A 44 5.04 -17.70 4.25
C GLU A 44 5.94 -16.53 4.66
N LYS A 45 6.99 -16.23 3.89
CA LYS A 45 7.87 -15.09 4.14
C LYS A 45 7.19 -13.73 3.97
N PHE A 46 5.98 -13.70 3.42
CA PHE A 46 5.17 -12.50 3.23
C PHE A 46 4.06 -12.34 4.27
N LYS A 47 3.94 -13.27 5.23
CA LYS A 47 2.98 -13.14 6.33
C LYS A 47 3.30 -11.90 7.16
N THR A 48 2.24 -11.18 7.52
CA THR A 48 2.34 -9.96 8.31
C THR A 48 2.14 -10.25 9.78
N THR A 49 2.88 -9.57 10.65
CA THR A 49 2.68 -9.60 12.10
C THR A 49 2.66 -8.17 12.61
N GLU A 50 1.69 -7.84 13.45
CA GLU A 50 1.60 -6.53 14.09
C GLU A 50 2.71 -6.38 15.13
N VAL A 51 3.35 -5.21 15.18
CA VAL A 51 4.28 -4.88 16.25
C VAL A 51 3.46 -4.33 17.41
N GLU A 52 3.30 -5.12 18.49
CA GLU A 52 2.72 -4.59 19.73
C GLU A 52 3.64 -3.48 20.28
N GLU A 53 3.15 -2.23 20.30
CA GLU A 53 3.80 -1.19 21.11
C GLU A 53 3.67 -1.57 22.59
N PRO A 54 4.76 -1.58 23.38
CA PRO A 54 4.65 -1.84 24.81
C PRO A 54 3.76 -0.78 25.44
N ALA A 55 2.70 -1.21 26.14
CA ALA A 55 1.80 -0.34 26.87
C ALA A 55 2.61 0.62 27.77
N PRO A 56 2.22 1.91 27.88
CA PRO A 56 2.90 2.82 28.78
C PRO A 56 2.79 2.27 30.21
N THR A 57 3.94 1.93 30.78
CA THR A 57 4.03 1.42 32.14
C THR A 57 3.49 2.50 33.08
N PRO A 58 2.51 2.22 33.94
CA PRO A 58 2.05 3.21 34.91
C PRO A 58 3.21 3.54 35.86
N THR A 59 3.56 4.82 35.92
CA THR A 59 4.49 5.40 36.90
C THR A 59 4.04 5.00 38.31
N PRO A 60 4.88 4.35 39.13
CA PRO A 60 4.48 4.04 40.50
C PRO A 60 4.39 5.33 41.31
N PHE A 61 3.20 5.58 41.85
CA PHE A 61 3.02 6.50 42.95
C PHE A 61 3.86 6.03 44.15
N SER A 62 4.63 6.96 44.70
CA SER A 62 5.39 6.82 45.94
C SER A 62 4.46 6.50 47.11
N SER A 63 4.71 5.38 47.79
CA SER A 63 4.53 5.29 49.23
C SER A 63 5.65 4.45 49.84
N SER A 64 6.39 5.12 50.71
CA SER A 64 7.39 4.61 51.64
C SER A 64 6.80 3.65 52.67
N ILE A 65 7.44 2.51 52.90
CA ILE A 65 7.63 1.88 54.22
C ILE A 65 9.00 1.17 54.18
N GLU A 66 9.84 1.50 55.17
CA GLU A 66 11.09 0.82 55.54
C GLU A 66 10.81 -0.54 56.18
N GLU A 67 11.56 -1.58 55.79
CA GLU A 67 12.12 -2.54 56.76
C GLU A 67 13.36 -3.29 56.20
N LYS A 68 14.26 -3.63 57.11
CA LYS A 68 15.69 -3.96 56.95
C LYS A 68 16.00 -5.44 56.70
N GLU A 69 17.18 -5.65 56.08
CA GLU A 69 18.11 -6.81 56.15
C GLU A 69 17.59 -8.18 55.65
N ILE A 70 18.35 -9.06 54.97
CA ILE A 70 19.69 -9.59 55.24
C ILE A 70 20.34 -10.08 53.92
N GLU A 71 21.63 -9.80 53.82
CA GLU A 71 22.63 -10.28 52.86
C GLU A 71 22.82 -11.81 52.86
N LYS A 72 22.75 -12.49 51.69
CA LYS A 72 23.53 -13.73 51.43
C LYS A 72 23.96 -13.86 49.97
N VAL A 73 25.27 -13.69 49.79
CA VAL A 73 26.08 -14.07 48.63
C VAL A 73 26.08 -15.59 48.45
N ALA A 74 25.80 -16.07 47.23
CA ALA A 74 26.20 -17.41 46.79
C ALA A 74 26.48 -17.46 45.29
N LYS A 75 27.78 -17.35 44.93
CA LYS A 75 28.33 -17.75 43.64
C LYS A 75 28.10 -19.25 43.41
N LYS A 76 27.60 -19.64 42.23
CA LYS A 76 27.87 -20.99 41.70
C LYS A 76 27.89 -21.06 40.16
N LYS A 77 29.14 -21.03 39.67
CA LYS A 77 29.76 -21.86 38.62
C LYS A 77 29.06 -21.99 37.26
N GLU A 78 29.72 -21.39 36.27
CA GLU A 78 29.74 -21.78 34.87
C GLU A 78 29.76 -23.31 34.68
N LYS A 79 28.90 -23.77 33.78
CA LYS A 79 29.09 -25.04 33.07
C LYS A 79 29.14 -24.74 31.58
N VAL A 80 30.36 -24.80 31.05
CA VAL A 80 30.70 -24.88 29.63
C VAL A 80 29.95 -26.06 29.01
N VAL A 81 29.02 -25.79 28.10
CA VAL A 81 28.45 -26.80 27.20
C VAL A 81 29.09 -26.60 25.83
N LYS A 82 29.75 -27.66 25.38
CA LYS A 82 30.51 -27.78 24.13
C LYS A 82 29.73 -27.29 22.93
N ALA A 83 30.33 -26.36 22.19
CA ALA A 83 29.94 -25.98 20.84
C ALA A 83 29.98 -27.21 19.93
N LYS A 84 28.81 -27.64 19.44
CA LYS A 84 28.73 -28.45 18.22
C LYS A 84 28.86 -27.49 17.05
N SER A 85 29.89 -27.71 16.24
CA SER A 85 30.13 -27.01 14.98
C SER A 85 28.90 -27.09 14.08
N VAL A 86 28.19 -25.97 13.95
CA VAL A 86 27.25 -25.77 12.86
C VAL A 86 28.09 -25.66 11.60
N VAL A 87 27.97 -26.65 10.72
CA VAL A 87 28.51 -26.59 9.37
C VAL A 87 27.86 -25.39 8.69
N LYS A 88 28.63 -24.31 8.55
CA LYS A 88 28.24 -23.10 7.83
C LYS A 88 27.99 -23.53 6.39
N ALA A 89 26.73 -23.58 5.97
CA ALA A 89 26.39 -23.81 4.58
C ALA A 89 27.14 -22.76 3.74
N ALA A 90 27.87 -23.22 2.72
CA ALA A 90 28.55 -22.33 1.79
C ALA A 90 27.53 -21.34 1.20
N PRO A 91 27.87 -20.04 1.08
CA PRO A 91 26.96 -19.08 0.48
C PRO A 91 26.72 -19.49 -0.96
N LYS A 92 25.48 -19.88 -1.30
CA LYS A 92 25.06 -20.00 -2.70
C LYS A 92 25.30 -18.62 -3.32
N VAL A 93 26.15 -18.54 -4.34
CA VAL A 93 26.30 -17.33 -5.16
C VAL A 93 24.91 -17.03 -5.71
N LYS A 94 24.19 -16.08 -5.10
CA LYS A 94 22.92 -15.58 -5.65
C LYS A 94 23.30 -14.88 -6.96
N THR A 95 23.07 -15.55 -8.08
CA THR A 95 23.18 -14.92 -9.39
C THR A 95 22.20 -13.74 -9.41
N ASN A 96 22.68 -12.57 -9.86
CA ASN A 96 21.87 -11.37 -9.93
C ASN A 96 20.64 -11.65 -10.82
N PRO A 97 19.39 -11.50 -10.33
CA PRO A 97 18.22 -11.83 -11.13
C PRO A 97 18.12 -11.07 -12.45
N GLN A 98 18.72 -9.88 -12.53
CA GLN A 98 18.77 -9.05 -13.74
C GLN A 98 19.69 -9.62 -14.84
N GLU A 99 20.57 -10.57 -14.51
CA GLU A 99 21.47 -11.24 -15.44
C GLU A 99 20.86 -12.51 -16.05
N LYS A 100 19.68 -12.94 -15.58
CA LYS A 100 18.97 -14.09 -16.14
C LYS A 100 18.49 -13.78 -17.56
N GLU A 101 18.58 -14.76 -18.45
CA GLU A 101 18.22 -14.60 -19.87
C GLU A 101 16.74 -14.24 -20.08
N ASP A 102 15.86 -14.71 -19.19
CA ASP A 102 14.42 -14.46 -19.23
C ASP A 102 14.01 -13.11 -18.60
N TYR A 103 14.96 -12.35 -18.02
CA TYR A 103 14.66 -11.06 -17.41
C TYR A 103 14.32 -10.02 -18.49
N PRO A 104 13.16 -9.32 -18.39
CA PRO A 104 12.77 -8.34 -19.39
C PRO A 104 13.77 -7.19 -19.51
N LYS A 105 14.46 -7.08 -20.65
CA LYS A 105 15.44 -6.00 -20.92
C LYS A 105 14.86 -4.58 -20.77
N ALA A 106 13.56 -4.41 -20.98
CA ALA A 106 12.88 -3.14 -20.76
C ALA A 106 12.95 -2.68 -19.29
N PHE A 107 12.99 -3.61 -18.32
CA PHE A 107 13.08 -3.28 -16.90
C PHE A 107 14.45 -2.74 -16.52
N LEU A 108 15.53 -3.18 -17.19
CA LEU A 108 16.86 -2.57 -17.01
C LEU A 108 16.86 -1.07 -17.34
N LYS A 109 16.11 -0.68 -18.38
CA LYS A 109 15.93 0.74 -18.73
C LYS A 109 15.13 1.46 -17.65
N PHE A 110 14.01 0.88 -17.20
CA PHE A 110 13.19 1.47 -16.14
C PHE A 110 13.98 1.67 -14.86
N ASP A 111 14.80 0.69 -14.48
CA ASP A 111 15.61 0.74 -13.28
C ASP A 111 16.62 1.89 -13.34
N LYS A 112 17.32 2.01 -14.48
CA LYS A 112 18.27 3.11 -14.70
C LYS A 112 17.59 4.48 -14.62
N GLU A 113 16.41 4.62 -15.23
CA GLU A 113 15.67 5.89 -15.28
C GLU A 113 15.03 6.27 -13.93
N SER A 114 14.58 5.25 -13.17
CA SER A 114 13.83 5.44 -11.93
C SER A 114 14.73 5.57 -10.70
N LYS A 115 15.96 5.03 -10.74
CA LYS A 115 16.91 5.04 -9.63
C LYS A 115 17.05 6.42 -8.97
N LYS A 116 17.14 7.47 -9.79
CA LYS A 116 17.27 8.87 -9.31
C LYS A 116 16.11 9.31 -8.39
N TYR A 117 14.90 8.79 -8.60
CA TYR A 117 13.74 9.14 -7.80
C TYR A 117 13.82 8.49 -6.41
N TRP A 118 14.21 7.21 -6.35
CA TRP A 118 14.50 6.51 -5.09
C TRP A 118 15.68 7.12 -4.33
N ASP A 119 16.76 7.47 -5.04
CA ASP A 119 17.92 8.14 -4.44
C ASP A 119 17.56 9.51 -3.83
N SER A 120 16.55 10.19 -4.40
CA SER A 120 16.07 11.50 -3.93
C SER A 120 14.87 11.43 -2.99
N TYR A 121 14.30 10.24 -2.79
CA TYR A 121 13.09 10.04 -2.03
C TYR A 121 13.34 10.29 -0.55
N LYS A 122 12.46 11.07 0.07
CA LYS A 122 12.43 11.28 1.51
C LYS A 122 11.09 10.80 2.06
N PRO A 123 11.06 9.87 3.02
CA PRO A 123 9.81 9.41 3.58
C PRO A 123 9.02 10.57 4.19
N ILE A 124 7.75 10.67 3.82
CA ILE A 124 6.78 11.57 4.42
C ILE A 124 5.53 10.75 4.72
N PHE A 125 5.49 10.21 5.93
CA PHE A 125 4.38 9.49 6.52
C PHE A 125 4.39 9.72 8.02
N PHE A 126 3.23 9.59 8.65
CA PHE A 126 3.09 9.75 10.09
C PHE A 126 2.25 8.59 10.62
N VAL A 127 2.77 7.85 11.59
CA VAL A 127 2.05 6.69 12.16
C VAL A 127 0.80 7.18 12.88
N GLY A 128 -0.34 6.55 12.60
CA GLY A 128 -1.65 6.95 13.11
C GLY A 128 -2.31 8.11 12.36
N GLU A 129 -1.70 8.61 11.27
CA GLU A 129 -2.32 9.60 10.38
C GLU A 129 -3.56 9.02 9.70
N GLU A 130 -4.67 9.75 9.75
CA GLU A 130 -5.93 9.35 9.12
C GLU A 130 -6.47 10.46 8.22
N PHE A 131 -6.85 10.10 7.01
CA PHE A 131 -7.54 10.96 6.06
C PHE A 131 -8.92 10.39 5.75
N LYS A 132 -9.95 11.22 5.78
CA LYS A 132 -11.28 10.86 5.28
C LYS A 132 -11.63 11.74 4.09
N TYR A 133 -12.03 11.10 2.99
CA TYR A 133 -12.44 11.76 1.77
C TYR A 133 -13.90 11.48 1.49
N GLU A 134 -14.65 12.51 1.10
CA GLU A 134 -15.91 12.31 0.42
C GLU A 134 -15.66 11.96 -1.04
N ILE A 135 -16.16 10.81 -1.46
CA ILE A 135 -16.05 10.35 -2.84
C ILE A 135 -17.33 10.74 -3.57
N THR A 136 -17.18 11.46 -4.68
CA THR A 136 -18.28 11.84 -5.57
C THR A 136 -18.07 11.27 -6.95
N TRP A 137 -19.14 10.72 -7.54
CA TRP A 137 -19.17 10.33 -8.95
C TRP A 137 -20.06 11.30 -9.73
N SER A 138 -19.41 12.10 -10.57
CA SER A 138 -20.01 13.21 -11.30
C SER A 138 -20.69 14.21 -10.35
N ILE A 139 -21.98 14.06 -10.09
CA ILE A 139 -22.78 14.92 -9.19
C ILE A 139 -23.31 14.19 -7.96
N PHE A 140 -23.13 12.87 -7.88
CA PHE A 140 -23.66 12.05 -6.80
C PHE A 140 -22.55 11.73 -5.80
N LYS A 141 -22.83 11.87 -4.51
CA LYS A 141 -21.95 11.32 -3.47
C LYS A 141 -21.95 9.80 -3.59
N ALA A 142 -20.81 9.21 -3.86
CA ALA A 142 -20.65 7.76 -4.02
C ALA A 142 -20.37 7.08 -2.67
N GLY A 143 -19.64 7.75 -1.77
CA GLY A 143 -19.19 7.12 -0.53
C GLY A 143 -18.15 7.92 0.24
N ILE A 144 -17.53 7.26 1.21
CA ILE A 144 -16.42 7.78 2.01
C ILE A 144 -15.21 6.84 1.85
N ALA A 145 -14.03 7.41 1.62
CA ALA A 145 -12.76 6.69 1.71
C ALA A 145 -12.02 7.14 2.96
N THR A 146 -11.66 6.21 3.84
CA THR A 146 -10.79 6.44 4.98
C THR A 146 -9.44 5.80 4.70
N ILE A 147 -8.34 6.55 4.81
CA ILE A 147 -6.97 6.05 4.66
C ILE A 147 -6.26 6.27 5.98
N THR A 148 -5.71 5.22 6.55
CA THR A 148 -5.04 5.25 7.84
C THR A 148 -3.65 4.66 7.73
N THR A 149 -2.63 5.41 8.18
CA THR A 149 -1.30 4.88 8.42
C THR A 149 -1.34 4.12 9.74
N GLN A 150 -1.25 2.80 9.68
CA GLN A 150 -1.35 1.93 10.84
C GLN A 150 -0.04 1.95 11.65
N PRO A 151 -0.01 1.37 12.87
CA PRO A 151 1.24 1.01 13.51
C PRO A 151 2.17 0.26 12.56
N MET A 152 3.48 0.40 12.78
CA MET A 152 4.47 -0.34 11.98
C MET A 152 4.21 -1.85 12.12
N ALA A 153 4.39 -2.58 11.03
CA ALA A 153 4.20 -4.02 10.99
C ALA A 153 5.53 -4.72 10.64
N LEU A 154 5.54 -6.04 10.73
CA LEU A 154 6.63 -6.90 10.26
C LEU A 154 6.17 -7.76 9.10
N ILE A 155 7.00 -7.88 8.07
CA ILE A 155 6.94 -8.96 7.08
C ILE A 155 8.21 -9.79 7.22
N GLY A 156 8.07 -11.00 7.77
CA GLY A 156 9.22 -11.76 8.26
C GLY A 156 9.95 -10.99 9.36
N GLU A 157 11.23 -10.70 9.16
CA GLU A 157 12.04 -9.88 10.09
C GLU A 157 12.11 -8.40 9.67
N LYS A 158 11.49 -8.02 8.55
CA LYS A 158 11.57 -6.67 8.01
C LYS A 158 10.44 -5.81 8.57
N GLU A 159 10.80 -4.67 9.15
CA GLU A 159 9.84 -3.63 9.52
C GLU A 159 9.29 -2.90 8.29
N VAL A 160 7.98 -2.70 8.28
CA VAL A 160 7.25 -2.14 7.14
C VAL A 160 6.23 -1.10 7.59
N LEU A 161 6.08 -0.08 6.76
CA LEU A 161 4.95 0.85 6.83
C LEU A 161 3.70 0.09 6.38
N HIS A 162 2.68 0.07 7.23
CA HIS A 162 1.37 -0.48 6.90
C HIS A 162 0.37 0.66 6.69
N VAL A 163 -0.24 0.71 5.51
CA VAL A 163 -1.32 1.65 5.22
C VAL A 163 -2.57 0.86 4.88
N ASN A 164 -3.65 1.16 5.59
CA ASN A 164 -4.98 0.63 5.33
C ASN A 164 -5.83 1.71 4.63
N ALA A 165 -6.68 1.29 3.71
CA ALA A 165 -7.75 2.08 3.15
C ALA A 165 -9.07 1.33 3.21
N LEU A 166 -10.11 2.02 3.67
CA LEU A 166 -11.49 1.55 3.74
C LEU A 166 -12.36 2.44 2.85
N LEU A 167 -13.04 1.85 1.89
CA LEU A 167 -14.01 2.54 1.04
C LEU A 167 -15.41 2.00 1.34
N GLU A 168 -16.33 2.91 1.64
CA GLU A 168 -17.73 2.59 1.98
C GLU A 168 -18.69 3.40 1.12
N SER A 169 -19.74 2.78 0.59
CA SER A 169 -20.79 3.47 -0.18
C SER A 169 -21.57 4.43 0.72
N ALA A 170 -22.13 5.49 0.14
CA ALA A 170 -23.00 6.40 0.89
C ALA A 170 -24.25 5.67 1.42
N GLU A 171 -24.70 6.02 2.63
CA GLU A 171 -25.79 5.34 3.35
C GLU A 171 -27.11 5.30 2.55
N TYR A 172 -27.43 6.33 1.74
CA TYR A 172 -28.65 6.34 0.95
C TYR A 172 -28.65 5.35 -0.24
N PHE A 173 -27.53 4.68 -0.53
CA PHE A 173 -27.47 3.60 -1.50
C PHE A 173 -27.83 2.22 -0.93
N GLU A 174 -28.17 2.12 0.36
CA GLU A 174 -28.42 0.84 1.06
C GLU A 174 -29.47 -0.06 0.40
N GLY A 175 -30.41 0.48 -0.39
CA GLY A 175 -31.41 -0.29 -1.14
C GLY A 175 -31.02 -0.70 -2.57
N ILE A 176 -29.92 -0.18 -3.11
CA ILE A 176 -29.54 -0.36 -4.54
C ILE A 176 -28.19 -1.06 -4.67
N TYR A 177 -27.18 -0.59 -3.94
CA TYR A 177 -25.82 -1.11 -4.04
C TYR A 177 -24.97 -0.67 -2.84
N LYS A 178 -24.53 -1.63 -2.01
CA LYS A 178 -23.65 -1.42 -0.86
C LYS A 178 -22.27 -1.96 -1.18
N LEU A 179 -21.23 -1.22 -0.77
CA LEU A 179 -19.85 -1.65 -0.86
C LEU A 179 -19.13 -1.40 0.48
N LYS A 180 -18.20 -2.29 0.81
CA LYS A 180 -17.22 -2.13 1.88
C LYS A 180 -15.93 -2.78 1.40
N ASP A 181 -15.06 -1.98 0.81
CA ASP A 181 -13.81 -2.46 0.24
C ASP A 181 -12.66 -2.09 1.17
N THR A 182 -11.75 -3.02 1.41
CA THR A 182 -10.51 -2.78 2.15
C THR A 182 -9.30 -2.98 1.26
N LEU A 183 -8.27 -2.20 1.53
CA LEU A 183 -6.98 -2.28 0.86
C LEU A 183 -5.88 -2.08 1.90
N ASP A 184 -4.99 -3.06 2.01
CA ASP A 184 -3.83 -3.03 2.87
C ASP A 184 -2.56 -3.09 2.01
N VAL A 185 -1.68 -2.13 2.20
CA VAL A 185 -0.37 -2.11 1.55
C VAL A 185 0.74 -2.05 2.59
N TYR A 186 1.81 -2.76 2.29
CA TYR A 186 2.98 -2.87 3.14
C TYR A 186 4.20 -2.47 2.34
N VAL A 187 4.89 -1.45 2.82
CA VAL A 187 6.02 -0.82 2.12
C VAL A 187 7.25 -0.86 3.01
N ASP A 188 8.40 -1.15 2.41
CA ASP A 188 9.68 -1.01 3.09
C ASP A 188 9.85 0.43 3.60
N ALA A 189 9.95 0.57 4.92
CA ALA A 189 10.07 1.86 5.59
C ALA A 189 11.52 2.34 5.69
N ASP A 190 12.51 1.56 5.23
CA ASP A 190 13.91 1.96 5.24
C ASP A 190 14.17 3.17 4.31
N HIS A 191 14.93 4.14 4.82
CA HIS A 191 15.21 5.40 4.13
C HIS A 191 15.82 5.15 2.73
N GLY A 192 15.17 5.72 1.71
CA GLY A 192 15.63 5.64 0.32
C GLY A 192 15.30 4.33 -0.41
N LYS A 193 14.61 3.38 0.24
CA LYS A 193 14.21 2.11 -0.41
C LYS A 193 12.75 2.05 -0.82
N PHE A 194 11.83 2.77 -0.17
CA PHE A 194 10.37 2.81 -0.40
C PHE A 194 9.89 1.83 -1.48
N SER A 195 9.77 0.56 -1.09
CA SER A 195 9.53 -0.54 -2.01
C SER A 195 8.34 -1.33 -1.53
N SER A 196 7.33 -1.47 -2.38
CA SER A 196 6.14 -2.26 -2.03
C SER A 196 6.53 -3.72 -1.82
N LEU A 197 6.02 -4.33 -0.75
CA LEU A 197 6.29 -5.72 -0.36
C LEU A 197 5.05 -6.60 -0.48
N LYS A 198 3.89 -6.07 -0.07
CA LYS A 198 2.59 -6.75 -0.12
C LYS A 198 1.48 -5.75 -0.41
N TYR A 199 0.53 -6.14 -1.25
CA TYR A 199 -0.72 -5.44 -1.54
C TYR A 199 -1.85 -6.46 -1.41
N GLU A 200 -2.85 -6.13 -0.60
CA GLU A 200 -4.01 -6.97 -0.32
C GLU A 200 -5.28 -6.15 -0.48
N MET A 201 -6.19 -6.55 -1.37
CA MET A 201 -7.47 -5.87 -1.55
C MET A 201 -8.62 -6.87 -1.43
N LYS A 202 -9.57 -6.54 -0.57
CA LYS A 202 -10.83 -7.26 -0.40
C LYS A 202 -11.97 -6.35 -0.81
N GLN A 203 -12.67 -6.70 -1.88
CA GLN A 203 -13.89 -6.01 -2.27
C GLN A 203 -15.10 -6.80 -1.82
N ARG A 204 -16.01 -6.14 -1.09
CA ARG A 204 -17.28 -6.69 -0.65
C ARG A 204 -18.36 -5.77 -1.16
N GLU A 205 -18.96 -6.15 -2.28
CA GLU A 205 -19.93 -5.33 -3.00
C GLU A 205 -21.23 -6.11 -3.21
N SER A 206 -22.35 -5.41 -3.40
CA SER A 206 -23.61 -6.04 -3.81
C SER A 206 -23.42 -6.82 -5.13
N GLY A 207 -23.46 -8.14 -5.05
CA GLY A 207 -23.35 -9.06 -6.19
C GLY A 207 -21.92 -9.36 -6.67
N GLN A 208 -20.89 -8.91 -5.95
CA GLN A 208 -19.49 -9.22 -6.24
C GLN A 208 -18.64 -9.32 -4.96
N VAL A 209 -17.80 -10.35 -4.90
CA VAL A 209 -16.71 -10.49 -3.92
C VAL A 209 -15.40 -10.62 -4.69
N VAL A 210 -14.36 -9.90 -4.28
CA VAL A 210 -13.02 -10.00 -4.86
C VAL A 210 -11.98 -10.09 -3.74
N ASP A 211 -11.03 -10.98 -3.90
CA ASP A 211 -9.77 -11.02 -3.15
C ASP A 211 -8.62 -10.88 -4.18
N ASP A 212 -7.77 -9.87 -4.02
CA ASP A 212 -6.63 -9.54 -4.89
C ASP A 212 -5.38 -9.43 -4.01
N LEU A 213 -4.47 -10.40 -4.15
CA LEU A 213 -3.20 -10.45 -3.44
C LEU A 213 -2.06 -10.29 -4.43
N GLN A 214 -1.15 -9.35 -4.15
CA GLN A 214 0.09 -9.16 -4.87
C GLN A 214 1.25 -9.15 -3.89
N LEU A 215 2.19 -10.06 -4.10
CA LEU A 215 3.42 -10.18 -3.31
C LEU A 215 4.62 -9.85 -4.19
N PHE A 216 5.58 -9.13 -3.63
CA PHE A 216 6.72 -8.62 -4.38
C PHE A 216 8.04 -9.13 -3.81
N ASP A 217 8.65 -10.08 -4.51
CA ASP A 217 9.94 -10.65 -4.16
C ASP A 217 11.08 -9.84 -4.79
N HIS A 218 11.68 -8.98 -3.98
CA HIS A 218 12.82 -8.15 -4.39
C HIS A 218 14.13 -8.93 -4.54
N ASP A 219 14.24 -10.10 -3.89
CA ASP A 219 15.40 -10.97 -3.99
C ASP A 219 15.41 -11.73 -5.32
N GLU A 220 14.24 -12.18 -5.78
CA GLU A 220 14.09 -12.87 -7.07
C GLU A 220 13.71 -11.94 -8.23
N LEU A 221 13.34 -10.69 -7.94
CA LEU A 221 12.68 -9.76 -8.86
C LEU A 221 11.44 -10.38 -9.52
N LYS A 222 10.54 -10.91 -8.70
CA LYS A 222 9.29 -11.54 -9.14
C LYS A 222 8.07 -11.03 -8.37
N THR A 223 6.95 -10.93 -9.06
CA THR A 223 5.64 -10.69 -8.45
C THR A 223 4.80 -11.95 -8.52
N TYR A 224 4.12 -12.26 -7.42
CA TYR A 224 3.11 -13.30 -7.33
C TYR A 224 1.75 -12.62 -7.23
N PHE A 225 0.88 -12.88 -8.20
CA PHE A 225 -0.45 -12.31 -8.28
C PHE A 225 -1.51 -13.40 -8.17
N PHE A 226 -2.36 -13.27 -7.16
CA PHE A 226 -3.49 -14.13 -6.91
C PHE A 226 -4.77 -13.30 -6.93
N TYR A 227 -5.79 -13.81 -7.60
CA TYR A 227 -7.05 -13.12 -7.74
C TYR A 227 -8.19 -14.12 -7.70
N ASN A 228 -9.12 -13.92 -6.79
CA ASN A 228 -10.38 -14.65 -6.74
C ASN A 228 -11.53 -13.65 -6.87
N ARG A 229 -12.49 -13.95 -7.74
CA ARG A 229 -13.73 -13.18 -7.85
C ARG A 229 -14.94 -14.07 -7.95
N LEU A 230 -15.90 -13.88 -7.07
CA LEU A 230 -17.26 -14.39 -7.20
C LEU A 230 -18.16 -13.26 -7.71
N LYS A 231 -18.82 -13.46 -8.86
CA LYS A 231 -19.80 -12.50 -9.39
C LYS A 231 -20.95 -13.23 -10.04
N LYS A 232 -22.18 -13.00 -9.59
CA LYS A 232 -23.40 -13.65 -10.11
C LYS A 232 -23.27 -15.19 -10.15
N GLY A 233 -22.77 -15.79 -9.06
CA GLY A 233 -22.56 -17.24 -8.94
C GLY A 233 -21.40 -17.81 -9.76
N LYS A 234 -20.65 -16.97 -10.49
CA LYS A 234 -19.50 -17.41 -11.29
C LYS A 234 -18.19 -17.03 -10.60
N THR A 235 -17.35 -18.02 -10.36
CA THR A 235 -16.02 -17.84 -9.79
C THR A 235 -14.98 -17.70 -10.89
N LYS A 236 -14.09 -16.71 -10.73
CA LYS A 236 -12.89 -16.55 -11.55
C LYS A 236 -11.67 -16.53 -10.65
N LYS A 237 -10.78 -17.50 -10.82
CA LYS A 237 -9.47 -17.53 -10.17
C LYS A 237 -8.37 -17.22 -11.19
N ILE A 238 -7.37 -16.44 -10.81
CA ILE A 238 -6.15 -16.18 -11.58
C ILE A 238 -4.98 -16.35 -10.64
N LYS A 239 -3.95 -17.03 -11.12
CA LYS A 239 -2.64 -17.12 -10.50
C LYS A 239 -1.59 -16.83 -11.54
N LYS A 240 -0.66 -15.94 -11.24
CA LYS A 240 0.40 -15.54 -12.16
C LYS A 240 1.66 -15.20 -11.40
N VAL A 241 2.79 -15.61 -11.96
CA VAL A 241 4.11 -15.12 -11.58
C VAL A 241 4.68 -14.33 -12.76
N ASP A 242 5.25 -13.17 -12.51
CA ASP A 242 5.91 -12.35 -13.54
C ASP A 242 7.17 -11.69 -12.97
N SER A 243 8.01 -11.15 -13.84
CA SER A 243 9.20 -10.40 -13.45
C SER A 243 8.83 -9.01 -12.89
N LEU A 244 9.70 -8.47 -12.05
CA LEU A 244 9.63 -7.11 -11.52
C LEU A 244 10.84 -6.27 -11.94
N PRO A 245 10.66 -4.97 -12.23
CA PRO A 245 11.77 -4.01 -12.15
C PRO A 245 12.27 -3.91 -10.70
N ARG A 246 13.51 -3.44 -10.52
CA ARG A 246 14.10 -3.20 -9.19
C ARG A 246 13.46 -2.02 -8.48
N TYR A 247 13.13 -0.96 -9.21
CA TYR A 247 12.51 0.25 -8.66
C TYR A 247 11.05 0.33 -9.10
N PHE A 248 10.12 0.11 -8.16
CA PHE A 248 8.69 0.24 -8.39
C PHE A 248 7.93 0.48 -7.09
N THR A 249 6.69 0.92 -7.23
CA THR A 249 5.67 0.85 -6.17
C THR A 249 4.47 0.07 -6.66
N ASP A 250 3.57 -0.34 -5.76
CA ASP A 250 2.22 -0.73 -6.17
C ASP A 250 1.37 0.52 -6.49
N SER A 251 0.19 0.29 -7.07
CA SER A 251 -0.70 1.35 -7.53
C SER A 251 -1.23 2.28 -6.43
N PHE A 252 -1.30 1.83 -5.17
CA PHE A 252 -1.80 2.63 -4.06
C PHE A 252 -0.68 3.30 -3.28
N SER A 253 0.41 2.58 -3.00
CA SER A 253 1.62 3.12 -2.36
C SER A 253 2.27 4.23 -3.17
N ALA A 254 2.00 4.31 -4.48
CA ALA A 254 2.39 5.45 -5.33
C ALA A 254 1.94 6.81 -4.76
N LEU A 255 0.80 6.87 -4.06
CA LEU A 255 0.31 8.10 -3.41
C LEU A 255 1.28 8.58 -2.33
N TYR A 256 1.79 7.67 -1.51
CA TYR A 256 2.78 7.97 -0.46
C TYR A 256 4.17 8.20 -1.04
N PHE A 257 4.54 7.49 -2.10
CA PHE A 257 5.80 7.73 -2.79
C PHE A 257 5.88 9.16 -3.32
N ILE A 258 4.82 9.65 -3.99
CA ILE A 258 4.78 11.00 -4.55
C ILE A 258 4.93 12.09 -3.47
N ARG A 259 4.40 11.88 -2.25
CA ARG A 259 4.60 12.82 -1.12
C ARG A 259 6.08 13.07 -0.84
N GLY A 260 6.90 12.04 -0.96
CA GLY A 260 8.33 12.07 -0.62
C GLY A 260 9.30 12.46 -1.74
N ILE A 261 8.81 12.74 -2.95
CA ILE A 261 9.65 13.19 -4.06
C ILE A 261 9.76 14.73 -4.04
N PRO A 262 10.93 15.31 -4.36
CA PRO A 262 11.07 16.76 -4.48
C PRO A 262 10.07 17.37 -5.48
N MET A 263 9.12 18.17 -4.99
CA MET A 263 8.13 18.83 -5.83
C MET A 263 8.68 20.15 -6.39
N LYS A 264 8.80 20.23 -7.71
CA LYS A 264 9.12 21.46 -8.44
C LYS A 264 8.19 21.59 -9.64
N ILE A 265 7.59 22.76 -9.81
CA ILE A 265 6.71 23.06 -10.94
C ILE A 265 7.43 22.78 -12.27
N GLY A 266 6.73 22.14 -13.19
CA GLY A 266 7.21 21.73 -14.51
C GLY A 266 8.07 20.46 -14.52
N THR A 267 8.30 19.81 -13.37
CA THR A 267 9.02 18.52 -13.33
C THR A 267 8.08 17.33 -13.52
N SER A 268 8.58 16.30 -14.20
CA SER A 268 7.88 15.02 -14.35
C SER A 268 8.68 13.86 -13.74
N PHE A 269 7.95 12.94 -13.12
CA PHE A 269 8.43 11.70 -12.53
C PHE A 269 7.82 10.53 -13.30
N ASP A 270 8.68 9.74 -13.94
CA ASP A 270 8.27 8.57 -14.71
C ASP A 270 8.84 7.32 -14.05
N PHE A 271 8.00 6.51 -13.39
CA PHE A 271 8.45 5.33 -12.66
C PHE A 271 7.50 4.14 -12.80
N PRO A 272 7.99 2.89 -12.64
CA PRO A 272 7.17 1.70 -12.69
C PRO A 272 6.21 1.61 -11.51
N ILE A 273 5.00 1.18 -11.81
CA ILE A 273 4.00 0.76 -10.84
C ILE A 273 3.49 -0.64 -11.17
N ILE A 274 3.20 -1.45 -10.15
CA ILE A 274 2.67 -2.80 -10.34
C ILE A 274 1.18 -2.82 -10.00
N THR A 275 0.39 -3.38 -10.91
CA THR A 275 -1.03 -3.62 -10.68
C THR A 275 -1.46 -4.91 -11.36
N ARG A 276 -2.14 -5.80 -10.60
CA ARG A 276 -2.58 -7.12 -11.05
C ARG A 276 -1.46 -7.95 -11.69
N GLY A 277 -0.29 -7.93 -11.05
CA GLY A 277 0.89 -8.70 -11.50
C GLY A 277 1.45 -8.25 -12.85
N LYS A 278 1.31 -6.96 -13.19
CA LYS A 278 1.88 -6.35 -14.40
C LYS A 278 2.51 -5.00 -14.07
N ALA A 279 3.67 -4.74 -14.68
CA ALA A 279 4.32 -3.43 -14.62
C ALA A 279 3.71 -2.45 -15.63
N TRP A 280 3.45 -1.23 -15.16
CA TRP A 280 3.01 -0.07 -15.94
C TRP A 280 3.95 1.09 -15.64
N LEU A 281 4.06 2.06 -16.54
CA LEU A 281 4.76 3.30 -16.25
C LEU A 281 3.74 4.34 -15.78
N LEU A 282 3.96 4.90 -14.60
CA LEU A 282 3.25 6.09 -14.14
C LEU A 282 4.09 7.32 -14.50
N LYS A 283 3.48 8.27 -15.18
CA LYS A 283 4.01 9.59 -15.45
C LYS A 283 3.25 10.62 -14.63
N ALA A 284 3.89 11.19 -13.60
CA ALA A 284 3.34 12.26 -12.78
C ALA A 284 4.05 13.57 -13.10
N THR A 285 3.31 14.67 -13.32
CA THR A 285 3.87 16.01 -13.61
C THR A 285 3.34 16.99 -12.60
N VAL A 286 4.22 17.79 -11.98
CA VAL A 286 3.84 18.90 -11.12
C VAL A 286 3.50 20.08 -12.01
N ASP A 287 2.22 20.34 -12.21
CA ASP A 287 1.76 21.28 -13.23
C ASP A 287 1.90 22.73 -12.76
N GLU A 288 1.37 23.03 -11.57
CA GLU A 288 1.27 24.38 -11.02
C GLU A 288 0.96 24.32 -9.50
N ILE A 289 0.92 25.48 -8.86
CA ILE A 289 0.34 25.64 -7.52
C ILE A 289 -1.01 26.33 -7.69
N GLU A 290 -2.06 25.77 -7.09
CA GLU A 290 -3.40 26.34 -7.05
C GLU A 290 -3.81 26.65 -5.61
N ASP A 291 -4.53 27.77 -5.43
CA ASP A 291 -5.24 28.05 -4.18
C ASP A 291 -6.58 27.29 -4.20
N ILE A 292 -6.78 26.39 -3.23
CA ILE A 292 -8.01 25.60 -3.09
C ILE A 292 -8.59 25.72 -1.69
N THR A 293 -9.91 25.63 -1.58
CA THR A 293 -10.60 25.59 -0.29
C THR A 293 -11.01 24.17 0.04
N ILE A 294 -10.59 23.69 1.21
CA ILE A 294 -10.87 22.35 1.71
C ILE A 294 -11.31 22.48 3.17
N MET A 295 -12.46 21.90 3.52
CA MET A 295 -13.05 22.01 4.86
C MET A 295 -13.17 23.47 5.37
N GLY A 296 -13.46 24.42 4.45
CA GLY A 296 -13.58 25.85 4.78
C GLY A 296 -12.24 26.59 5.01
N LYS A 297 -11.10 25.93 4.84
CA LYS A 297 -9.75 26.53 4.95
C LYS A 297 -9.09 26.63 3.57
N ALA A 298 -8.40 27.73 3.31
CA ALA A 298 -7.61 27.92 2.11
C ALA A 298 -6.26 27.19 2.22
N TYR A 299 -5.86 26.54 1.14
CA TYR A 299 -4.58 25.84 1.00
C TYR A 299 -3.93 26.24 -0.32
N GLN A 300 -2.61 26.44 -0.30
CA GLN A 300 -1.80 26.32 -1.49
C GLN A 300 -1.52 24.84 -1.73
N ALA A 301 -1.79 24.36 -2.94
CA ALA A 301 -1.63 22.97 -3.30
C ALA A 301 -0.89 22.81 -4.63
N TYR A 302 0.09 21.91 -4.67
CA TYR A 302 0.65 21.41 -5.91
C TYR A 302 -0.42 20.59 -6.63
N LYS A 303 -0.76 20.99 -7.86
CA LYS A 303 -1.57 20.19 -8.76
C LYS A 303 -0.68 19.27 -9.57
N ILE A 304 -0.96 17.98 -9.50
CA ILE A 304 -0.17 16.93 -10.12
C ILE A 304 -1.05 16.12 -11.06
N THR A 305 -0.76 16.16 -12.36
CA THR A 305 -1.37 15.27 -13.36
C THR A 305 -0.57 13.98 -13.47
N ALA A 306 -1.24 12.85 -13.27
CA ALA A 306 -0.70 11.52 -13.42
C ALA A 306 -1.40 10.75 -14.56
N GLN A 307 -0.60 10.10 -15.40
CA GLN A 307 -1.04 9.25 -16.50
C GLN A 307 -0.36 7.89 -16.43
N THR A 308 -1.10 6.82 -16.70
CA THR A 308 -0.52 5.48 -16.79
C THR A 308 -0.39 5.04 -18.24
N GLN A 309 0.74 4.40 -18.54
CA GLN A 309 1.06 3.88 -19.86
C GLN A 309 1.51 2.43 -19.75
N PHE A 310 1.05 1.60 -20.69
CA PHE A 310 1.55 0.25 -20.83
C PHE A 310 2.73 0.23 -21.81
N PRO A 311 3.86 -0.41 -21.48
CA PRO A 311 4.98 -0.53 -22.40
C PRO A 311 4.55 -1.15 -23.74
N GLY A 312 4.89 -0.50 -24.86
CA GLY A 312 4.55 -0.97 -26.21
C GLY A 312 3.12 -0.65 -26.68
N VAL A 313 2.31 0.06 -25.87
CA VAL A 313 0.96 0.49 -26.26
C VAL A 313 0.84 2.00 -26.04
N LEU A 314 0.66 2.77 -27.12
CA LEU A 314 0.48 4.24 -27.12
C LEU A 314 -0.80 4.74 -26.40
N LYS A 315 -1.54 3.85 -25.74
CA LYS A 315 -2.85 4.17 -25.19
C LYS A 315 -2.70 4.69 -23.76
N LYS A 316 -2.97 5.97 -23.58
CA LYS A 316 -3.10 6.62 -22.28
C LYS A 316 -4.27 6.03 -21.51
N SER A 317 -4.05 5.69 -20.24
CA SER A 317 -5.05 5.18 -19.32
C SER A 317 -5.35 6.24 -18.26
N GLY A 318 -6.31 7.13 -18.58
CA GLY A 318 -6.87 8.13 -17.66
C GLY A 318 -5.92 9.27 -17.25
N ASP A 319 -6.49 10.46 -17.07
CA ASP A 319 -5.82 11.56 -16.36
C ASP A 319 -6.31 11.52 -14.91
N ILE A 320 -5.40 11.29 -13.98
CA ILE A 320 -5.64 11.44 -12.54
C ILE A 320 -5.01 12.75 -12.12
N ASN A 321 -5.74 13.61 -11.42
CA ASN A 321 -5.20 14.83 -10.83
C ASN A 321 -5.19 14.69 -9.32
N PHE A 322 -4.10 15.11 -8.69
CA PHE A 322 -3.96 15.22 -7.25
C PHE A 322 -3.69 16.67 -6.89
N TRP A 323 -4.23 17.11 -5.77
CA TRP A 323 -3.85 18.35 -5.12
C TRP A 323 -3.22 18.00 -3.79
N ILE A 324 -1.95 18.33 -3.64
CA ILE A 324 -1.15 18.03 -2.45
C ILE A 324 -0.73 19.34 -1.80
N SER A 325 -0.92 19.51 -0.50
CA SER A 325 -0.53 20.73 0.22
C SER A 325 0.95 21.07 -0.01
N THR A 326 1.26 22.37 0.00
CA THR A 326 2.63 22.85 -0.18
C THR A 326 3.47 22.80 1.09
N ASP A 327 2.82 22.63 2.24
CA ASP A 327 3.45 22.48 3.55
C ASP A 327 4.20 21.14 3.69
N GLU A 328 4.91 21.00 4.81
CA GLU A 328 5.79 19.86 5.08
C GLU A 328 5.04 18.54 5.21
N THR A 329 3.74 18.56 5.54
CA THR A 329 2.96 17.32 5.70
C THR A 329 2.59 16.68 4.37
N ARG A 330 2.64 17.45 3.26
CA ARG A 330 2.30 16.96 1.90
C ARG A 330 0.97 16.23 1.90
N THR A 331 -0.02 16.79 2.56
CA THR A 331 -1.36 16.21 2.68
C THR A 331 -2.01 16.15 1.30
N VAL A 332 -2.51 14.99 0.92
CA VAL A 332 -3.35 14.87 -0.28
C VAL A 332 -4.71 15.48 0.06
N LEU A 333 -5.00 16.64 -0.49
CA LEU A 333 -6.19 17.43 -0.16
C LEU A 333 -7.39 17.01 -1.01
N LYS A 334 -7.12 16.65 -2.26
CA LYS A 334 -8.14 16.33 -3.25
C LYS A 334 -7.55 15.47 -4.36
N PHE A 335 -8.39 14.64 -4.97
CA PHE A 335 -8.04 13.96 -6.21
C PHE A 335 -9.24 13.90 -7.16
N SER A 336 -8.95 13.71 -8.45
CA SER A 336 -9.96 13.44 -9.45
C SER A 336 -9.45 12.49 -10.53
N ALA A 337 -10.31 11.62 -11.04
CA ALA A 337 -9.97 10.69 -12.11
C ALA A 337 -11.12 10.61 -13.11
N LYS A 338 -10.81 10.79 -14.40
CA LYS A 338 -11.76 10.54 -15.48
C LYS A 338 -11.91 9.04 -15.68
N VAL A 339 -13.16 8.56 -15.60
CA VAL A 339 -13.52 7.16 -15.90
C VAL A 339 -14.29 7.08 -17.20
N LYS A 340 -14.60 5.87 -17.66
CA LYS A 340 -15.34 5.66 -18.90
C LYS A 340 -16.67 6.43 -18.92
N ILE A 341 -17.35 6.51 -17.78
CA ILE A 341 -18.64 7.19 -17.64
C ILE A 341 -18.55 8.10 -16.42
N GLY A 342 -18.29 9.38 -16.65
CA GLY A 342 -18.19 10.40 -15.61
C GLY A 342 -16.78 10.61 -15.05
N THR A 343 -16.71 11.33 -13.93
CA THR A 343 -15.48 11.63 -13.19
C THR A 343 -15.69 11.24 -11.75
N VAL A 344 -14.71 10.59 -11.12
CA VAL A 344 -14.72 10.45 -9.67
C VAL A 344 -13.80 11.48 -9.04
N LYS A 345 -14.24 12.07 -7.95
CA LYS A 345 -13.45 13.01 -7.15
C LYS A 345 -13.45 12.54 -5.71
N GLY A 346 -12.32 12.68 -5.04
CA GLY A 346 -12.23 12.60 -3.59
C GLY A 346 -11.83 13.95 -3.05
N GLU A 347 -12.56 14.47 -2.07
CA GLU A 347 -12.24 15.72 -1.39
C GLU A 347 -12.10 15.45 0.11
N LEU A 348 -11.02 15.94 0.71
CA LEU A 348 -10.74 15.71 2.13
C LEU A 348 -11.80 16.40 2.99
N ILE A 349 -12.40 15.64 3.91
CA ILE A 349 -13.42 16.10 4.84
C ILE A 349 -13.02 15.94 6.32
N SER A 350 -11.94 15.18 6.59
CA SER A 350 -11.32 15.11 7.91
C SER A 350 -9.86 14.67 7.78
N HIS A 351 -8.99 15.24 8.61
CA HIS A 351 -7.58 14.83 8.74
C HIS A 351 -7.21 14.79 10.21
N LYS A 352 -6.72 13.64 10.66
CA LYS A 352 -6.10 13.45 11.96
C LYS A 352 -4.60 13.30 11.75
N ALA A 353 -3.83 14.20 12.34
CA ALA A 353 -2.37 14.13 12.29
C ALA A 353 -1.86 12.85 12.97
N GLY A 354 -0.86 12.23 12.35
CA GLY A 354 -0.10 11.13 12.94
C GLY A 354 1.10 11.62 13.74
N LYS A 355 1.92 10.68 14.22
CA LYS A 355 3.20 10.93 14.87
C LYS A 355 4.34 10.69 13.89
N ASP A 356 5.30 11.60 13.86
CA ASP A 356 6.60 11.34 13.26
C ASP A 356 7.36 10.37 14.16
N THR A 357 7.83 9.26 13.58
CA THR A 357 8.58 8.23 14.31
C THR A 357 10.09 8.39 14.13
N GLY A 358 10.54 9.41 13.38
CA GLY A 358 11.94 9.64 13.05
C GLY A 358 12.52 8.59 12.09
N LYS A 359 11.66 7.84 11.40
CA LYS A 359 11.98 6.79 10.42
C LYS A 359 11.75 7.26 8.99
#